data_AF-B7KAE0-F1
#
_entry.id   AF-B7KAE0-F1
#
_cell.length_a   1.000
_cell.length_b   1.000
_cell.length_c   1.000
_cell.angle_alpha   90.00
_cell.angle_beta   90.00
_cell.angle_gamma   90.00
#
_symmetry.space_group_name_H-M   'P 1'
#
loop_
_entity.id
_entity.type
_entity.pdbx_description
1 polymer ?
#
loop_
_entity_poly.entity_id
_entity_poly.type
_entity_poly.pdbx_seq_one_letter_code
_entity_poly.pdbx_strand_id
1 'polypeptide(L)'
;MSTIAPKKPLGLILREAGLISIPQLELALQDQIRLRDLRIGEILALRGWLKQQTADFFAEEWPQLLIHRPHQPISYYLKAAGLLNEQQIQSILNEQPVMAMEFGAMAVLKGLIKKATLSFFIEHLCEEEESDYVTQVTEIIEYCDDSWRETITAKREIYIGEPQITVPDDLRDINQKQETLIETVFLT
;
A
#
# COMPACT_ATOMS: atom_id res chain seq x y z
N MET A 1 18.88 35.67 7.71
CA MET A 1 18.45 35.34 6.34
C MET A 1 18.11 33.86 6.35
N SER A 2 16.83 33.49 6.29
CA SER A 2 16.40 32.10 6.39
C SER A 2 16.47 31.46 5.00
N THR A 3 17.40 30.54 4.78
CA THR A 3 17.52 29.78 3.52
C THR A 3 16.38 28.77 3.45
N ILE A 4 15.35 29.05 2.66
CA ILE A 4 14.28 28.10 2.34
C ILE A 4 14.92 27.01 1.46
N ALA A 5 15.04 25.79 1.97
CA ALA A 5 15.49 24.66 1.16
C ALA A 5 14.52 24.48 -0.03
N PRO A 6 15.02 24.24 -1.26
CA PRO A 6 14.16 24.17 -2.44
C PRO A 6 13.18 22.99 -2.34
N LYS A 7 11.88 23.26 -2.54
CA LYS A 7 10.83 22.23 -2.59
C LYS A 7 11.10 21.28 -3.77
N LYS A 8 11.30 20.00 -3.47
CA LYS A 8 11.54 18.98 -4.50
C LYS A 8 10.34 18.86 -5.45
N PRO A 9 10.54 18.81 -6.79
CA PRO A 9 9.46 18.62 -7.75
C PRO A 9 8.69 17.32 -7.53
N LEU A 10 7.36 17.36 -7.68
CA LEU A 10 6.46 16.22 -7.47
C LEU A 10 6.87 14.99 -8.31
N GLY A 11 7.19 15.20 -9.59
CA GLY A 11 7.59 14.10 -10.49
C GLY A 11 8.86 13.37 -10.03
N LEU A 12 9.80 14.05 -9.38
CA LEU A 12 11.00 13.42 -8.84
C LEU A 12 10.68 12.59 -7.60
N ILE A 13 9.82 13.10 -6.72
CA ILE A 13 9.35 12.38 -5.53
C ILE A 13 8.64 11.09 -5.93
N LEU A 14 7.69 11.16 -6.87
CA LEU A 14 6.94 10.00 -7.36
C LEU A 14 7.83 8.95 -8.02
N ARG A 15 8.87 9.39 -8.75
CA ARG A 15 9.85 8.49 -9.38
C ARG A 15 10.68 7.76 -8.31
N GLU A 16 11.18 8.48 -7.32
CA GLU A 16 11.98 7.90 -6.24
C GLU A 16 11.17 6.93 -5.37
N ALA A 17 9.89 7.23 -5.15
CA ALA A 17 8.96 6.31 -4.52
C ALA A 17 8.61 5.07 -5.39
N GLY A 18 9.17 4.94 -6.60
CA GLY A 18 8.91 3.83 -7.52
C GLY A 18 7.49 3.80 -8.09
N LEU A 19 6.72 4.89 -7.92
CA LEU A 19 5.32 4.99 -8.34
C LEU A 19 5.19 5.27 -9.84
N ILE A 20 6.19 5.93 -10.42
CA ILE A 20 6.30 6.16 -11.86
C ILE A 20 7.71 5.86 -12.36
N SER A 21 7.84 5.51 -13.64
CA SER A 21 9.12 5.31 -14.31
C SER A 21 9.64 6.61 -14.94
N ILE A 22 10.94 6.63 -15.32
CA ILE A 22 11.53 7.75 -16.07
C ILE A 22 10.77 8.01 -17.37
N PRO A 23 10.48 7.00 -18.23
CA PRO A 23 9.69 7.22 -19.44
C PRO A 23 8.30 7.79 -19.19
N GLN A 24 7.62 7.36 -18.12
CA GLN A 24 6.31 7.91 -17.74
C GLN A 24 6.43 9.39 -17.34
N LEU A 25 7.46 9.75 -16.56
CA LEU A 25 7.71 11.14 -16.17
C LEU A 25 8.01 12.01 -17.39
N GLU A 26 8.88 11.56 -18.30
CA GLU A 26 9.23 12.30 -19.52
C GLU A 26 8.02 12.53 -20.42
N LEU A 27 7.20 11.50 -20.65
CA LEU A 27 5.97 11.62 -21.44
C LEU A 27 4.95 12.54 -20.76
N ALA A 28 4.81 12.47 -19.44
CA ALA A 28 3.90 13.36 -18.72
C ALA A 28 4.36 14.83 -18.77
N LEU A 29 5.67 15.08 -18.74
CA LEU A 29 6.22 16.44 -18.93
C LEU A 29 5.99 16.95 -20.36
N GLN A 30 6.11 16.10 -21.38
CA GLN A 30 5.78 16.46 -22.77
C GLN A 30 4.28 16.79 -22.93
N ASP A 31 3.42 16.04 -22.26
CA ASP A 31 1.99 16.33 -22.22
C ASP A 31 1.69 17.64 -21.53
N GLN A 32 2.41 17.96 -20.45
CA GLN A 32 2.19 19.20 -19.70
C GLN A 32 2.45 20.46 -20.55
N ILE A 33 3.35 20.38 -21.53
CA ILE A 33 3.58 21.48 -22.49
C ILE A 33 2.34 21.71 -23.36
N ARG A 34 1.62 20.65 -23.70
CA ARG A 34 0.41 20.66 -24.56
C ARG A 34 -0.86 20.96 -23.76
N LEU A 35 -0.96 20.41 -22.55
CA LEU A 35 -2.08 20.49 -21.63
C LEU A 35 -1.73 21.48 -20.51
N ARG A 36 -1.60 22.76 -20.85
CA ARG A 36 -1.03 23.79 -19.95
C ARG A 36 -1.80 23.98 -18.64
N ASP A 37 -3.07 23.60 -18.62
CA ASP A 37 -3.93 23.73 -17.44
C ASP A 37 -3.77 22.58 -16.45
N LEU A 38 -3.10 21.48 -16.85
CA LEU A 38 -2.92 20.31 -16.00
C LEU A 38 -1.56 20.26 -15.31
N ARG A 39 -1.59 19.94 -14.03
CA ARG A 39 -0.43 19.62 -13.20
C ARG A 39 0.07 18.22 -13.53
N ILE A 40 1.35 17.97 -13.26
CA ILE A 40 1.99 16.68 -13.56
C ILE A 40 1.25 15.50 -12.92
N GLY A 41 0.75 15.67 -11.68
CA GLY A 41 -0.05 14.65 -10.99
C GLY A 41 -1.35 14.31 -11.70
N GLU A 42 -2.07 15.33 -12.19
CA GLU A 42 -3.32 15.18 -12.94
C GLU A 42 -3.07 14.50 -14.30
N ILE A 43 -1.96 14.81 -14.96
CA ILE A 43 -1.58 14.15 -16.22
C ILE A 43 -1.26 12.67 -16.01
N LEU A 44 -0.51 12.35 -14.95
CA LEU A 44 -0.19 10.96 -14.59
C LEU A 44 -1.48 10.16 -14.27
N ALA A 45 -2.44 10.80 -13.59
CA ALA A 45 -3.74 10.21 -13.29
C ALA A 45 -4.63 10.05 -14.53
N LEU A 46 -4.69 11.08 -15.39
CA LEU A 46 -5.43 11.06 -16.66
C LEU A 46 -4.96 9.93 -17.57
N ARG A 47 -3.65 9.63 -17.56
CA ARG A 47 -3.07 8.51 -18.31
C ARG A 47 -3.25 7.14 -17.65
N GLY A 48 -3.81 7.08 -16.45
CA GLY A 48 -4.01 5.84 -15.70
C GLY A 48 -2.73 5.23 -15.12
N TRP A 49 -1.62 5.98 -15.06
CA TRP A 49 -0.36 5.48 -14.51
C TRP A 49 -0.29 5.59 -12.98
N LEU A 50 -1.09 6.47 -12.40
CA LEU A 50 -1.19 6.72 -10.98
C LEU A 50 -2.64 7.00 -10.62
N LYS A 51 -3.08 6.71 -9.38
CA LYS A 51 -4.39 7.20 -8.91
C LYS A 51 -4.31 8.69 -8.62
N GLN A 52 -5.39 9.43 -8.86
CA GLN A 52 -5.49 10.85 -8.49
C GLN A 52 -5.20 11.04 -6.99
N GLN A 53 -5.81 10.21 -6.13
CA GLN A 53 -5.55 10.22 -4.68
C GLN A 53 -4.05 10.14 -4.35
N THR A 54 -3.30 9.29 -5.04
CA THR A 54 -1.86 9.17 -4.81
C THR A 54 -1.12 10.43 -5.25
N ALA A 55 -1.48 11.01 -6.39
CA ALA A 55 -0.90 12.27 -6.85
C ALA A 55 -1.14 13.42 -5.85
N ASP A 56 -2.38 13.53 -5.35
CA ASP A 56 -2.81 14.55 -4.40
C ASP A 56 -2.09 14.40 -3.06
N PHE A 57 -2.02 13.16 -2.53
CA PHE A 57 -1.28 12.85 -1.29
C PHE A 57 0.17 13.35 -1.36
N PHE A 58 0.89 13.05 -2.46
CA PHE A 58 2.28 13.49 -2.61
C PHE A 58 2.45 14.99 -2.88
N ALA A 59 1.43 15.65 -3.44
CA ALA A 59 1.47 17.08 -3.72
C ALA A 59 1.18 17.93 -2.48
N GLU A 60 0.24 17.47 -1.65
CA GLU A 60 -0.40 18.26 -0.60
C GLU A 60 -0.02 17.78 0.80
N GLU A 61 -0.15 16.48 1.09
CA GLU A 61 0.08 15.92 2.42
C GLU A 61 1.56 15.63 2.69
N TRP A 62 2.26 15.01 1.73
CA TRP A 62 3.64 14.58 1.87
C TRP A 62 4.60 15.68 2.37
N PRO A 63 4.57 16.93 1.83
CA PRO A 63 5.43 18.00 2.34
C PRO A 63 5.21 18.30 3.83
N GLN A 64 3.97 18.16 4.32
CA GLN A 64 3.64 18.40 5.72
C GLN A 64 4.08 17.23 6.61
N LEU A 65 3.97 16.00 6.10
CA LEU A 65 4.45 14.81 6.81
C LEU A 65 5.97 14.85 7.05
N LEU A 66 6.74 15.36 6.08
CA LEU A 66 8.19 15.51 6.24
C LEU A 66 8.58 16.56 7.30
N ILE A 67 7.73 17.56 7.53
CA ILE A 67 7.97 18.63 8.51
C ILE A 67 7.57 18.16 9.91
N HIS A 68 6.40 17.55 10.05
CA HIS A 68 5.80 17.25 11.35
C HIS A 68 6.11 15.83 11.84
N ARG A 69 6.47 14.91 10.94
CA ARG A 69 6.77 13.49 11.18
C ARG A 69 5.88 12.86 12.26
N PRO A 70 4.55 12.82 12.07
CA PRO A 70 3.69 12.20 13.06
C PRO A 70 4.03 10.70 13.21
N HIS A 71 4.00 10.17 14.42
CA HIS A 71 4.12 8.72 14.62
C HIS A 71 2.80 8.04 14.27
N GLN A 72 2.75 7.46 13.07
CA GLN A 72 1.65 6.63 12.60
C GLN A 72 2.23 5.34 11.99
N PRO A 73 1.51 4.21 12.08
CA PRO A 73 1.96 2.98 11.45
C PRO A 73 2.05 3.15 9.93
N ILE A 74 2.97 2.43 9.30
CA ILE A 74 3.18 2.49 7.83
C ILE A 74 1.88 2.23 7.04
N SER A 75 0.99 1.38 7.56
CA SER A 75 -0.31 1.07 6.97
C SER A 75 -1.21 2.30 6.81
N TYR A 76 -1.15 3.25 7.75
CA TYR A 76 -1.88 4.51 7.68
C TYR A 76 -1.46 5.31 6.44
N TYR A 77 -0.15 5.50 6.24
CA TYR A 77 0.38 6.27 5.13
C TYR A 77 0.12 5.62 3.78
N LEU A 78 0.25 4.30 3.69
CA LEU A 78 -0.04 3.54 2.47
C LEU A 78 -1.53 3.63 2.10
N LYS A 79 -2.42 3.66 3.10
CA LYS A 79 -3.87 3.89 2.90
C LYS A 79 -4.16 5.32 2.44
N ALA A 80 -3.60 6.31 3.12
CA ALA A 80 -3.79 7.73 2.82
C ALA A 80 -3.37 8.04 1.37
N ALA A 81 -2.23 7.50 0.94
CA ALA A 81 -1.73 7.59 -0.43
C ALA A 81 -2.54 6.80 -1.47
N GLY A 82 -3.59 6.06 -1.07
CA GLY A 82 -4.40 5.23 -1.97
C GLY A 82 -3.66 4.00 -2.54
N LEU A 83 -2.51 3.65 -1.96
CA LEU A 83 -1.70 2.49 -2.37
C LEU A 83 -2.30 1.18 -1.85
N LEU A 84 -2.89 1.22 -0.64
CA LEU A 84 -3.65 0.13 -0.07
C LEU A 84 -5.07 0.58 0.28
N ASN A 85 -6.04 -0.32 0.16
CA ASN A 85 -7.40 -0.13 0.66
C ASN A 85 -7.61 -0.88 1.99
N GLU A 86 -8.75 -0.63 2.64
CA GLU A 86 -9.08 -1.26 3.94
C GLU A 86 -9.05 -2.78 3.86
N GLN A 87 -9.63 -3.37 2.81
CA GLN A 87 -9.66 -4.82 2.62
C GLN A 87 -8.26 -5.44 2.53
N GLN A 88 -7.34 -4.78 1.80
CA GLN A 88 -5.96 -5.22 1.67
C GLN A 88 -5.22 -5.12 3.02
N ILE A 89 -5.45 -4.04 3.77
CA ILE A 89 -4.87 -3.85 5.10
C ILE A 89 -5.37 -4.94 6.06
N GLN A 90 -6.67 -5.20 6.10
CA GLN A 90 -7.25 -6.24 6.94
C GLN A 90 -6.75 -7.65 6.56
N SER A 91 -6.60 -7.96 5.27
CA SER A 91 -5.98 -9.22 4.82
C SER A 91 -4.56 -9.37 5.36
N ILE A 92 -3.75 -8.31 5.30
CA ILE A 92 -2.37 -8.34 5.84
C ILE A 92 -2.40 -8.54 7.36
N LEU A 93 -3.22 -7.77 8.10
CA LEU A 93 -3.28 -7.85 9.57
C LEU A 93 -3.77 -9.21 10.07
N ASN A 94 -4.70 -9.85 9.38
CA ASN A 94 -5.22 -11.17 9.75
C ASN A 94 -4.19 -12.29 9.52
N GLU A 95 -3.30 -12.12 8.54
CA GLU A 95 -2.28 -13.11 8.19
C GLU A 95 -0.97 -12.92 8.99
N GLN A 96 -0.75 -11.73 9.55
CA GLN A 96 0.47 -11.34 10.27
C GLN A 96 0.84 -12.27 11.45
N PRO A 97 -0.11 -12.71 12.31
CA PRO A 97 0.21 -13.57 13.45
C PRO A 97 0.77 -14.95 13.04
N VAL A 98 0.43 -15.41 11.82
CA VAL A 98 0.81 -16.73 11.31
C VAL A 98 2.19 -16.69 10.65
N MET A 99 2.51 -15.57 9.98
CA MET A 99 3.76 -15.42 9.23
C MET A 99 4.89 -14.74 10.03
N ALA A 100 4.59 -14.14 11.18
CA ALA A 100 5.55 -13.40 12.02
C ALA A 100 6.38 -12.37 11.22
N MET A 101 5.76 -11.77 10.20
CA MET A 101 6.38 -10.84 9.27
C MET A 101 5.81 -9.44 9.49
N GLU A 102 6.60 -8.41 9.19
CA GLU A 102 6.12 -7.04 9.25
C GLU A 102 5.08 -6.74 8.18
N PHE A 103 4.15 -5.83 8.53
CA PHE A 103 3.09 -5.38 7.64
C PHE A 103 3.63 -4.96 6.26
N GLY A 104 4.71 -4.16 6.23
CA GLY A 104 5.31 -3.67 4.99
C GLY A 104 5.85 -4.80 4.11
N ALA A 105 6.62 -5.71 4.70
CA ALA A 105 7.18 -6.85 3.97
C ALA A 105 6.08 -7.76 3.39
N MET A 106 5.01 -8.00 4.13
CA MET A 106 3.84 -8.73 3.62
C MET A 106 3.14 -8.01 2.46
N ALA A 107 3.01 -6.69 2.52
CA ALA A 107 2.43 -5.91 1.42
C ALA A 107 3.25 -6.04 0.12
N VAL A 108 4.58 -6.09 0.23
CA VAL A 108 5.49 -6.33 -0.90
C VAL A 108 5.38 -7.77 -1.40
N LEU A 109 5.44 -8.76 -0.50
CA LEU A 109 5.35 -10.18 -0.84
C LEU A 109 4.05 -10.52 -1.57
N LYS A 110 2.94 -9.90 -1.18
CA LYS A 110 1.62 -10.07 -1.81
C LYS A 110 1.47 -9.28 -3.12
N GLY A 111 2.51 -8.57 -3.57
CA GLY A 111 2.51 -7.77 -4.80
C GLY A 111 1.59 -6.55 -4.76
N LEU A 112 1.17 -6.12 -3.56
CA LEU A 112 0.25 -4.99 -3.38
C LEU A 112 0.96 -3.65 -3.55
N ILE A 113 2.23 -3.58 -3.16
CA ILE A 113 3.13 -2.44 -3.36
C ILE A 113 4.51 -2.93 -3.81
N LYS A 114 5.31 -2.04 -4.41
CA LYS A 114 6.70 -2.34 -4.75
C LYS A 114 7.61 -2.17 -3.53
N LYS A 115 8.71 -2.92 -3.47
CA LYS A 115 9.77 -2.74 -2.46
C LYS A 115 10.28 -1.29 -2.40
N ALA A 116 10.57 -0.68 -3.56
CA ALA A 116 11.02 0.70 -3.65
C ALA A 116 10.03 1.70 -3.03
N THR A 117 8.73 1.43 -3.18
CA THR A 117 7.69 2.25 -2.55
C THR A 117 7.71 2.11 -1.04
N LEU A 118 7.80 0.88 -0.51
CA LEU A 118 7.91 0.68 0.93
C LEU A 118 9.16 1.35 1.51
N SER A 119 10.33 1.09 0.93
CA SER A 119 11.61 1.66 1.35
C SER A 119 11.55 3.18 1.40
N PHE A 120 10.95 3.80 0.36
CA PHE A 120 10.80 5.24 0.32
C PHE A 120 10.00 5.81 1.49
N PHE A 121 8.89 5.17 1.90
CA PHE A 121 8.13 5.66 3.07
C PHE A 121 8.91 5.48 4.37
N ILE A 122 9.57 4.33 4.57
CA ILE A 122 10.37 4.05 5.78
C ILE A 122 11.49 5.07 5.91
N GLU A 123 12.29 5.27 4.84
CA GLU A 123 13.44 6.18 4.82
C GLU A 123 13.08 7.65 5.13
N HIS A 124 11.83 8.05 4.87
CA HIS A 124 11.42 9.45 5.00
C HIS A 124 10.52 9.72 6.21
N LEU A 125 9.80 8.72 6.73
CA LEU A 125 8.80 8.89 7.78
C LEU A 125 9.10 8.12 9.07
N CYS A 126 9.91 7.06 9.04
CA CYS A 126 10.33 6.33 10.23
C CYS A 126 11.66 6.88 10.76
N GLU A 127 11.84 6.89 12.08
CA GLU A 127 13.10 7.30 12.72
C GLU A 127 14.06 6.11 12.86
N GLU A 128 15.37 6.37 12.83
CA GLU A 128 16.47 5.38 12.77
C GLU A 128 16.53 4.37 13.93
N GLU A 129 15.69 4.47 14.97
CA GLU A 129 15.62 3.41 16.01
C GLU A 129 15.09 2.07 15.44
N GLU A 130 14.57 2.10 14.22
CA GLU A 130 14.14 0.96 13.39
C GLU A 130 15.18 0.61 12.29
N SER A 131 16.47 0.94 12.47
CA SER A 131 17.51 0.77 11.44
C SER A 131 18.10 -0.65 11.30
N ASP A 132 17.75 -1.62 12.17
CA ASP A 132 18.18 -3.03 12.00
C ASP A 132 17.28 -3.81 10.99
N TYR A 133 16.29 -3.13 10.42
CA TYR A 133 15.19 -3.70 9.62
C TYR A 133 15.52 -3.84 8.13
N VAL A 134 16.27 -2.89 7.56
CA VAL A 134 16.55 -2.87 6.11
C VAL A 134 17.46 -4.05 5.72
N THR A 135 18.40 -4.43 6.59
CA THR A 135 19.32 -5.56 6.37
C THR A 135 18.58 -6.90 6.38
N GLN A 136 17.69 -7.14 7.35
CA GLN A 136 16.92 -8.38 7.46
C GLN A 136 15.89 -8.57 6.33
N VAL A 137 15.25 -7.50 5.87
CA VAL A 137 14.28 -7.57 4.76
C VAL A 137 14.97 -7.88 3.43
N THR A 138 16.21 -7.43 3.20
CA THR A 138 17.01 -7.87 2.05
C THR A 138 17.38 -9.34 2.12
N GLU A 139 17.83 -9.83 3.28
CA GLU A 139 18.21 -11.24 3.44
C GLU A 139 17.01 -12.19 3.27
N ILE A 140 15.84 -11.84 3.82
CA ILE A 140 14.62 -12.65 3.67
C ILE A 140 14.16 -12.66 2.21
N ILE A 141 14.15 -11.50 1.52
CA ILE A 141 13.69 -11.43 0.13
C ILE A 141 14.67 -12.11 -0.83
N GLU A 142 15.98 -11.96 -0.65
CA GLU A 142 16.99 -12.66 -1.46
C GLU A 142 16.99 -14.18 -1.20
N TYR A 143 16.78 -14.62 0.05
CA TYR A 143 16.61 -16.03 0.37
C TYR A 143 15.26 -16.61 -0.14
N CYS A 144 14.26 -15.76 -0.38
CA CYS A 144 12.92 -16.16 -0.83
C CYS A 144 12.82 -16.47 -2.32
N ASP A 145 13.82 -16.17 -3.16
CA ASP A 145 13.74 -16.39 -4.61
C ASP A 145 13.93 -17.87 -5.02
N ASP A 146 14.59 -18.69 -4.17
CA ASP A 146 14.98 -20.06 -4.54
C ASP A 146 14.23 -21.23 -3.86
N SER A 147 13.38 -21.02 -2.84
CA SER A 147 12.88 -22.16 -2.02
C SER A 147 11.40 -22.16 -1.60
N TRP A 148 10.68 -21.02 -1.60
CA TRP A 148 9.41 -20.95 -0.86
C TRP A 148 8.13 -21.26 -1.66
N ARG A 149 8.20 -21.41 -2.99
CA ARG A 149 7.03 -21.77 -3.80
C ARG A 149 6.51 -23.19 -3.53
N GLU A 150 7.40 -24.13 -3.21
CA GLU A 150 7.01 -25.50 -2.83
C GLU A 150 6.52 -25.58 -1.38
N THR A 151 7.15 -24.85 -0.46
CA THR A 151 6.82 -24.90 0.98
C THR A 151 5.47 -24.25 1.32
N ILE A 152 5.07 -23.17 0.62
CA ILE A 152 3.75 -22.54 0.80
C ILE A 152 2.64 -23.44 0.25
N THR A 153 2.90 -24.12 -0.88
CA THR A 153 1.96 -25.09 -1.47
C THR A 153 1.81 -26.33 -0.57
N ALA A 154 2.93 -26.84 -0.04
CA ALA A 154 2.93 -27.98 0.89
C ALA A 154 2.29 -27.64 2.25
N LYS A 155 2.49 -26.43 2.80
CA LYS A 155 1.77 -26.00 4.01
C LYS A 155 0.27 -25.81 3.76
N ARG A 156 -0.15 -25.45 2.55
CA ARG A 156 -1.57 -25.38 2.15
C ARG A 156 -2.23 -26.77 2.13
N GLU A 157 -1.47 -27.82 1.83
CA GLU A 157 -1.92 -29.23 1.88
C GLU A 157 -1.88 -29.86 3.29
N ILE A 158 -1.16 -29.25 4.24
CA ILE A 158 -1.18 -29.69 5.65
C ILE A 158 -2.38 -29.08 6.41
N TYR A 159 -2.91 -27.95 5.94
CA TYR A 159 -4.13 -27.31 6.46
C TYR A 159 -5.40 -27.72 5.69
N ILE A 160 -5.53 -29.01 5.31
CA ILE A 160 -6.81 -29.60 4.90
C ILE A 160 -7.51 -30.17 6.13
N GLY A 161 -7.83 -29.29 7.07
CA GLY A 161 -8.80 -29.52 8.12
C GLY A 161 -9.66 -28.27 8.14
N GLU A 162 -10.94 -28.41 7.76
CA GLU A 162 -11.89 -27.31 7.77
C GLU A 162 -11.81 -26.54 9.10
N PRO A 163 -11.67 -25.20 9.09
CA PRO A 163 -11.82 -24.44 10.31
C PRO A 163 -13.28 -24.59 10.76
N GLN A 164 -13.50 -25.41 11.79
CA GLN A 164 -14.77 -25.45 12.51
C GLN A 164 -14.90 -24.13 13.27
N ILE A 165 -15.41 -23.11 12.57
CA ILE A 165 -15.87 -21.88 13.19
C ILE A 165 -17.16 -22.25 13.93
N THR A 166 -17.06 -22.58 15.22
CA THR A 166 -18.25 -22.56 16.08
C THR A 166 -18.64 -21.10 16.27
N VAL A 167 -19.59 -20.67 15.46
CA VAL A 167 -20.29 -19.39 15.61
C VAL A 167 -20.97 -19.39 16.99
N PRO A 168 -20.66 -18.46 17.90
CA PRO A 168 -21.41 -18.28 19.13
C PRO A 168 -22.89 -18.07 18.80
N ASP A 169 -23.81 -18.75 19.51
CA ASP A 169 -25.26 -18.75 19.22
C ASP A 169 -25.86 -17.32 19.18
N ASP A 170 -25.20 -16.37 19.81
CA ASP A 170 -25.53 -14.96 19.93
C ASP A 170 -25.40 -14.17 18.60
N LEU A 171 -24.77 -14.75 17.57
CA LEU A 171 -24.62 -14.14 16.25
C LEU A 171 -25.59 -14.69 15.18
N ARG A 172 -26.49 -15.62 15.53
CA ARG A 172 -27.50 -16.16 14.59
C ARG A 172 -28.64 -15.19 14.29
N ASP A 173 -28.99 -14.31 15.21
CA ASP A 173 -30.17 -13.43 15.08
C ASP A 173 -29.97 -12.22 14.15
N ILE A 174 -28.71 -11.87 13.80
CA ILE A 174 -28.42 -10.70 12.95
C ILE A 174 -28.50 -11.07 11.46
N ASN A 175 -28.12 -12.29 11.07
CA ASN A 175 -28.17 -12.73 9.67
C ASN A 175 -29.58 -13.10 9.19
N GLN A 176 -30.45 -13.59 10.07
CA GLN A 176 -31.82 -13.98 9.67
C GLN A 176 -32.71 -12.77 9.27
N LYS A 177 -32.42 -11.58 9.81
CA LYS A 177 -33.15 -10.34 9.51
C LYS A 177 -32.67 -9.65 8.23
N GLN A 178 -31.47 -9.95 7.73
CA GLN A 178 -30.95 -9.36 6.49
C GLN A 178 -31.32 -10.19 5.26
N GLU A 179 -31.51 -11.51 5.38
CA GLU A 179 -31.93 -12.35 4.25
C GLU A 179 -33.40 -12.12 3.83
N THR A 180 -34.29 -11.70 4.73
CA THR A 180 -35.71 -11.45 4.39
C THR A 180 -35.96 -10.13 3.66
N LEU A 181 -35.02 -9.18 3.69
CA LEU A 181 -35.15 -7.90 2.98
C LEU A 181 -34.66 -7.97 1.52
N ILE A 182 -33.85 -8.97 1.18
CA ILE A 182 -33.27 -9.12 -0.17
C ILE A 182 -34.23 -9.89 -1.09
N GLU A 183 -35.07 -10.79 -0.56
CA GLU A 183 -36.02 -11.56 -1.39
C GLU A 183 -37.29 -10.79 -1.80
N THR A 184 -37.67 -9.71 -1.11
CA THR A 184 -38.89 -8.95 -1.48
C THR A 184 -38.65 -7.95 -2.62
N VAL A 185 -37.40 -7.58 -2.92
CA VAL A 185 -37.08 -6.58 -3.95
C VAL A 185 -36.89 -7.19 -5.34
N PHE A 186 -36.82 -8.52 -5.45
CA PHE A 186 -36.56 -9.21 -6.73
C PHE A 186 -37.76 -9.98 -7.34
N LEU A 187 -38.97 -9.87 -6.79
CA LEU A 187 -40.17 -10.56 -7.32
C LEU A 187 -41.44 -9.71 -7.49
N THR A 188 -41.34 -8.40 -7.71
CA THR A 188 -42.45 -7.57 -8.23
C THR A 188 -41.93 -6.58 -9.25
#